data_AF-A0A6C0CER4-F1
#
_entry.id   AF-A0A6C0CER4-F1
#
_cell.length_a   1.000
_cell.length_b   1.000
_cell.length_c   1.000
_cell.angle_alpha   90.00
_cell.angle_beta   90.00
_cell.angle_gamma   90.00
#
_symmetry.space_group_name_H-M   'P 1'
#
loop_
_entity.id
_entity.type
_entity.pdbx_description
1 polymer ?
#
loop_
_entity_poly.entity_id
_entity_poly.type
_entity_poly.pdbx_seq_one_letter_code
_entity_poly.pdbx_strand_id
1 'polypeptide(L)'
;MPLNSKDKKLCKEALQLEYDGVKEFFENELMEGWSLIELDSKEDEVVSKFRILMRKGCTVADISRCVRESVSELRVLLQSEYDEDISDAEVQSEDLFGLDHVNFQWTKSMIKKAKDLEDSTKKSKQLKTWEHSYKKAVESGVDIMDLDDTIKSTIAKYLRDMKGAKKKGAKRKDKRSKNKRSKKSTSKTINKIIQLKIPNNRNIRWAWLVRIREDNRYVVRYPKNNVLINKLEAKNDKDFYKEKLAPKLATIV
;
A
#
# COMPACT_ATOMS: atom_id res chain seq x y z
N MET A 1 20.57 -7.20 -20.71
CA MET A 1 21.13 -8.45 -21.29
C MET A 1 20.00 -9.47 -21.37
N PRO A 2 19.91 -10.33 -22.40
CA PRO A 2 18.88 -11.37 -22.41
C PRO A 2 19.07 -12.27 -21.18
N LEU A 3 17.97 -12.55 -20.49
CA LEU A 3 17.97 -13.44 -19.32
C LEU A 3 18.47 -14.83 -19.75
N ASN A 4 19.33 -15.43 -18.93
CA ASN A 4 19.76 -16.81 -19.15
C ASN A 4 18.57 -17.79 -18.95
N SER A 5 18.72 -19.03 -19.38
CA SER A 5 17.66 -20.05 -19.31
C SER A 5 17.12 -20.27 -17.89
N LYS A 6 17.99 -20.23 -16.86
CA LYS A 6 17.59 -20.40 -15.45
C LYS A 6 16.79 -19.21 -14.93
N ASP A 7 17.14 -18.00 -15.34
CA ASP A 7 16.48 -16.77 -14.92
C ASP A 7 15.16 -16.55 -15.68
N LYS A 8 15.07 -17.00 -16.94
CA LYS A 8 13.80 -17.14 -17.65
C LYS A 8 12.87 -18.13 -16.97
N LYS A 9 13.40 -19.27 -16.48
CA LYS A 9 12.60 -20.25 -15.72
C LYS A 9 12.00 -19.63 -14.46
N LEU A 10 12.76 -18.84 -13.71
CA LEU A 10 12.26 -18.10 -12.54
C LEU A 10 11.12 -17.13 -12.91
N CYS A 11 11.21 -16.45 -14.06
CA CYS A 11 10.13 -15.59 -14.54
C CYS A 11 8.89 -16.41 -14.89
N LYS A 12 9.06 -17.56 -15.55
CA LYS A 12 7.95 -18.47 -15.89
C LYS A 12 7.30 -19.06 -14.64
N GLU A 13 8.06 -19.50 -13.64
CA GLU A 13 7.55 -20.00 -12.36
C GLU A 13 6.80 -18.94 -11.54
N ALA A 14 7.17 -17.66 -11.67
CA ALA A 14 6.43 -16.57 -11.05
C ALA A 14 5.11 -16.30 -11.79
N LEU A 15 5.15 -16.38 -13.12
CA LEU A 15 3.99 -16.15 -13.99
C LEU A 15 2.97 -17.31 -13.93
N GLN A 16 3.46 -18.53 -13.73
CA GLN A 16 2.64 -19.74 -13.67
C GLN A 16 1.58 -19.64 -12.57
N LEU A 17 1.88 -18.99 -11.45
CA LEU A 17 0.91 -18.82 -10.36
C LEU A 17 -0.30 -17.96 -10.77
N GLU A 18 -0.07 -16.91 -11.56
CA GLU A 18 -1.16 -16.10 -12.11
C GLU A 18 -1.88 -16.86 -13.24
N TYR A 19 -1.14 -17.61 -14.06
CA TYR A 19 -1.73 -18.47 -15.09
C TYR A 19 -2.65 -19.55 -14.53
N ASP A 20 -2.19 -20.28 -13.51
CA ASP A 20 -2.97 -21.34 -12.87
C ASP A 20 -4.25 -20.76 -12.27
N GLY A 21 -4.19 -19.56 -11.70
CA GLY A 21 -5.38 -18.84 -11.25
C GLY A 21 -6.31 -18.46 -12.39
N VAL A 22 -5.80 -17.95 -13.51
CA VAL A 22 -6.64 -17.67 -14.69
C VAL A 22 -7.27 -18.96 -15.24
N LYS A 23 -6.53 -20.06 -15.26
CA LYS A 23 -7.02 -21.36 -15.74
C LYS A 23 -8.11 -21.93 -14.85
N GLU A 24 -7.88 -21.95 -13.54
CA GLU A 24 -8.86 -22.40 -12.54
C GLU A 24 -10.15 -21.55 -12.59
N PHE A 25 -10.03 -20.25 -12.90
CA PHE A 25 -11.20 -19.40 -13.12
C PHE A 25 -12.04 -19.91 -14.31
N PHE A 26 -11.44 -20.11 -15.49
CA PHE A 26 -12.16 -20.61 -16.66
C PHE A 26 -12.72 -22.03 -16.45
N GLU A 27 -12.03 -22.89 -15.69
CA GLU A 27 -12.54 -24.22 -15.34
C GLU A 27 -13.76 -24.16 -14.40
N ASN A 28 -13.81 -23.20 -13.48
CA ASN A 28 -14.90 -23.04 -12.50
C ASN A 28 -16.08 -22.21 -13.02
N GLU A 29 -15.86 -21.27 -13.94
CA GLU A 29 -16.93 -20.46 -14.54
C GLU A 29 -17.94 -21.32 -15.33
N LEU A 30 -17.50 -22.50 -15.80
CA LEU A 30 -18.34 -23.53 -16.42
C LEU A 30 -19.19 -24.35 -15.42
N MET A 31 -18.92 -24.25 -14.11
CA MET A 31 -19.49 -25.12 -13.07
C MET A 31 -20.01 -24.32 -11.85
N GLU A 32 -21.05 -23.50 -12.05
CA GLU A 32 -21.98 -22.92 -11.03
C GLU A 32 -21.40 -22.28 -9.74
N GLY A 33 -20.10 -21.99 -9.64
CA GLY A 33 -19.47 -21.46 -8.44
C GLY A 33 -18.47 -20.35 -8.74
N TRP A 34 -18.83 -19.11 -8.39
CA TRP A 34 -17.90 -17.98 -8.39
C TRP A 34 -16.92 -18.11 -7.22
N SER A 35 -15.91 -18.99 -7.34
CA SER A 35 -14.80 -19.06 -6.39
C SER A 35 -13.76 -18.00 -6.74
N LEU A 36 -13.57 -17.02 -5.85
CA LEU A 36 -12.44 -16.09 -5.94
C LEU A 36 -11.13 -16.84 -5.67
N ILE A 37 -10.13 -16.64 -6.54
CA ILE A 37 -8.81 -17.23 -6.38
C ILE A 37 -7.91 -16.28 -5.59
N GLU A 38 -7.46 -16.74 -4.41
CA GLU A 38 -6.62 -15.96 -3.50
C GLU A 38 -5.13 -15.98 -3.91
N LEU A 39 -4.75 -15.14 -4.89
CA LEU A 39 -3.35 -14.95 -5.29
C LEU A 39 -2.47 -14.30 -4.20
N ASP A 40 -3.08 -13.61 -3.24
CA ASP A 40 -2.38 -12.89 -2.16
C ASP A 40 -1.54 -13.81 -1.27
N SER A 41 -1.95 -15.08 -1.13
CA SER A 41 -1.19 -16.08 -0.35
C SER A 41 0.19 -16.39 -0.93
N LYS A 42 0.43 -16.05 -2.21
CA LYS A 42 1.66 -16.32 -2.97
C LYS A 42 2.49 -15.07 -3.28
N GLU A 43 2.05 -13.90 -2.84
CA GLU A 43 2.72 -12.63 -3.10
C GLU A 43 4.19 -12.65 -2.67
N ASP A 44 4.48 -13.06 -1.44
CA ASP A 44 5.86 -13.08 -0.90
C ASP A 44 6.78 -14.01 -1.70
N GLU A 45 6.24 -15.14 -2.17
CA GLU A 45 6.97 -16.10 -2.99
C GLU A 45 7.41 -15.46 -4.32
N VAL A 46 6.47 -14.81 -5.01
CA VAL A 46 6.71 -14.17 -6.32
C VAL A 46 7.63 -12.96 -6.19
N VAL A 47 7.42 -12.12 -5.18
CA VAL A 47 8.30 -10.99 -4.87
C VAL A 47 9.72 -11.49 -4.59
N SER A 48 9.89 -12.60 -3.86
CA SER A 48 11.21 -13.16 -3.58
C SER A 48 11.95 -13.62 -4.84
N LYS A 49 11.24 -14.27 -5.79
CA LYS A 49 11.78 -14.71 -7.08
C LYS A 49 12.29 -13.51 -7.90
N PHE A 50 11.51 -12.43 -8.00
CA PHE A 50 11.95 -11.22 -8.71
C PHE A 50 13.12 -10.51 -8.03
N ARG A 51 13.18 -10.52 -6.69
CA ARG A 51 14.33 -9.96 -5.97
C ARG A 51 15.62 -10.75 -6.22
N ILE A 52 15.55 -12.08 -6.35
CA ILE A 52 16.71 -12.90 -6.73
C ILE A 52 17.24 -12.46 -8.09
N LEU A 53 16.37 -12.25 -9.08
CA LEU A 53 16.75 -11.78 -10.42
C LEU A 53 17.42 -10.40 -10.36
N MET A 54 16.86 -9.46 -9.59
CA MET A 54 17.44 -8.12 -9.44
C MET A 54 18.81 -8.14 -8.75
N ARG A 55 19.02 -9.04 -7.78
CA ARG A 55 20.33 -9.22 -7.12
C ARG A 55 21.38 -9.81 -8.05
N LYS A 56 20.98 -10.62 -9.03
CA LYS A 56 21.85 -11.12 -10.10
C LYS A 56 22.20 -10.06 -11.16
N GLY A 57 21.64 -8.85 -11.05
CA GLY A 57 21.89 -7.75 -11.98
C GLY A 57 20.88 -7.65 -13.13
N CYS A 58 19.79 -8.42 -13.10
CA CYS A 58 18.73 -8.27 -14.10
C CYS A 58 17.98 -6.95 -13.88
N THR A 59 17.77 -6.19 -14.95
CA THR A 59 17.00 -4.95 -14.87
C THR A 59 15.50 -5.24 -14.88
N VAL A 60 14.71 -4.30 -14.35
CA VAL A 60 13.24 -4.35 -14.42
C VAL A 60 12.76 -4.46 -15.87
N ALA A 61 13.46 -3.82 -16.81
CA ALA A 61 13.14 -3.90 -18.24
C ALA A 61 13.38 -5.31 -18.81
N ASP A 62 14.49 -5.96 -18.43
CA ASP A 62 14.78 -7.33 -18.86
C ASP A 62 13.72 -8.32 -18.33
N ILE A 63 13.36 -8.20 -17.04
CA ILE A 63 12.31 -9.01 -16.40
C ILE A 63 10.96 -8.76 -17.04
N SER A 64 10.59 -7.49 -17.25
CA SER A 64 9.29 -7.11 -17.85
C SER A 64 9.17 -7.60 -19.29
N ARG A 65 10.26 -7.58 -20.05
CA ARG A 65 10.29 -8.14 -21.40
C ARG A 65 10.07 -9.66 -21.37
N CYS A 66 10.75 -10.38 -20.48
CA CYS A 66 10.57 -11.83 -20.34
C CYS A 66 9.15 -12.21 -19.93
N VAL A 67 8.56 -11.46 -19.00
CA VAL A 67 7.16 -11.66 -18.60
C VAL A 67 6.25 -11.41 -19.80
N ARG A 68 6.45 -10.33 -20.56
CA ARG A 68 5.65 -10.05 -21.76
C ARG A 68 5.72 -11.17 -22.81
N GLU A 69 6.93 -11.67 -23.11
CA GLU A 69 7.13 -12.79 -24.03
C GLU A 69 6.38 -14.05 -23.55
N SER A 70 6.50 -14.36 -22.26
CA SER A 70 5.85 -15.53 -21.66
C SER A 70 4.32 -15.38 -21.60
N VAL A 71 3.81 -14.18 -21.32
CA VAL A 71 2.37 -13.88 -21.36
C VAL A 71 1.79 -14.08 -22.76
N SER A 72 2.51 -13.67 -23.80
CA SER A 72 2.08 -13.91 -25.18
C SER A 72 2.00 -15.41 -25.49
N GLU A 73 2.96 -16.22 -25.03
CA GLU A 73 2.92 -17.69 -25.16
C GLU A 73 1.68 -18.28 -24.45
N LEU A 74 1.41 -17.84 -23.22
CA LEU A 74 0.29 -18.37 -22.41
C LEU A 74 -1.09 -17.96 -22.97
N ARG A 75 -1.22 -16.76 -23.54
CA ARG A 75 -2.47 -16.34 -24.19
C ARG A 75 -2.84 -17.23 -25.36
N VAL A 76 -1.85 -17.59 -26.19
CA VAL A 76 -2.06 -18.50 -27.33
C VAL A 76 -2.52 -19.87 -26.84
N LEU A 77 -1.94 -20.37 -25.74
CA LEU A 77 -2.33 -21.65 -25.15
C LEU A 77 -3.78 -21.63 -24.64
N LEU A 78 -4.15 -20.63 -23.84
CA LEU A 78 -5.52 -20.53 -23.33
C LEU A 78 -6.53 -20.37 -24.48
N GLN A 79 -6.22 -19.55 -25.50
CA GLN A 79 -7.13 -19.34 -26.64
C GLN A 79 -7.33 -20.64 -27.44
N SER A 80 -6.30 -21.48 -27.54
CA SER A 80 -6.42 -22.80 -28.16
C SER A 80 -7.18 -23.83 -27.30
N GLU A 81 -7.23 -23.64 -25.99
CA GLU A 81 -7.83 -24.59 -25.03
C GLU A 81 -9.34 -24.34 -24.84
N TYR A 82 -9.77 -23.07 -24.88
CA TYR A 82 -11.16 -22.68 -24.61
C TYR A 82 -11.93 -22.16 -25.84
N ASP A 83 -11.27 -22.00 -27.00
CA ASP A 83 -11.87 -21.54 -28.28
C ASP A 83 -12.67 -20.22 -28.19
N GLU A 84 -12.37 -19.42 -27.14
CA GLU A 84 -12.98 -18.12 -26.86
C GLU A 84 -11.97 -16.99 -27.06
N ASP A 85 -12.46 -15.80 -27.45
CA ASP A 85 -11.62 -14.61 -27.55
C ASP A 85 -11.31 -14.07 -26.14
N ILE A 86 -10.18 -14.52 -25.59
CA ILE A 86 -9.68 -14.12 -24.27
C ILE A 86 -9.36 -12.61 -24.21
N SER A 87 -9.35 -11.90 -25.35
CA SER A 87 -9.29 -10.43 -25.34
C SER A 87 -10.47 -9.81 -24.60
N ASP A 88 -11.62 -10.49 -24.63
CA ASP A 88 -12.90 -10.00 -24.11
C ASP A 88 -13.26 -10.61 -22.75
N ALA A 89 -12.52 -11.64 -22.31
CA ALA A 89 -12.66 -12.19 -20.97
C ALA A 89 -12.17 -11.16 -19.94
N GLU A 90 -13.09 -10.42 -19.35
CA GLU A 90 -12.84 -9.58 -18.18
C GLU A 90 -12.98 -10.43 -16.92
N VAL A 91 -11.90 -11.10 -16.48
CA VAL A 91 -11.88 -11.78 -15.18
C VAL A 91 -12.04 -10.72 -14.08
N GLN A 92 -13.26 -10.59 -13.57
CA GLN A 92 -13.60 -9.76 -12.42
C GLN A 92 -13.20 -10.49 -11.14
N SER A 93 -11.95 -10.36 -10.70
CA SER A 93 -11.66 -10.61 -9.30
C SER A 93 -12.20 -9.43 -8.48
N GLU A 94 -12.92 -9.75 -7.41
CA GLU A 94 -13.61 -8.77 -6.58
C GLU A 94 -12.62 -8.07 -5.62
N ASP A 95 -11.72 -7.27 -6.17
CA ASP A 95 -11.34 -6.02 -5.54
C ASP A 95 -12.08 -4.91 -6.29
N LEU A 96 -12.65 -3.95 -5.55
CA LEU A 96 -13.68 -3.00 -6.00
C LEU A 96 -13.19 -1.96 -7.05
N PHE A 97 -12.16 -2.29 -7.83
CA PHE A 97 -11.52 -1.52 -8.90
C PHE A 97 -11.00 -2.45 -10.01
N GLY A 98 -11.86 -3.34 -10.52
CA GLY A 98 -11.54 -4.37 -11.52
C GLY A 98 -10.67 -3.92 -12.70
N LEU A 99 -9.81 -4.84 -13.16
CA LEU A 99 -9.19 -4.96 -14.51
C LEU A 99 -7.90 -5.82 -14.57
N ASP A 100 -7.52 -6.56 -13.51
CA ASP A 100 -6.09 -6.91 -13.36
C ASP A 100 -5.65 -8.36 -13.71
N HIS A 101 -6.53 -9.35 -13.91
CA HIS A 101 -6.05 -10.74 -14.01
C HIS A 101 -5.87 -11.30 -15.42
N VAL A 102 -6.58 -10.79 -16.44
CA VAL A 102 -6.37 -11.24 -17.84
C VAL A 102 -5.17 -10.54 -18.51
N ASN A 103 -4.74 -9.43 -17.92
CA ASN A 103 -3.61 -8.63 -18.40
C ASN A 103 -2.31 -8.86 -17.63
N PHE A 104 -2.26 -9.91 -16.80
CA PHE A 104 -1.11 -10.28 -15.98
C PHE A 104 -0.59 -9.10 -15.13
N GLN A 105 -1.51 -8.27 -14.60
CA GLN A 105 -1.15 -7.05 -13.87
C GLN A 105 -0.66 -7.37 -12.46
N TRP A 106 -1.12 -8.48 -11.87
CA TRP A 106 -0.63 -8.93 -10.58
C TRP A 106 0.88 -9.19 -10.64
N THR A 107 1.36 -9.95 -11.63
CA THR A 107 2.80 -10.18 -11.82
C THR A 107 3.57 -8.86 -12.05
N LYS A 108 3.03 -7.92 -12.82
CA LYS A 108 3.66 -6.59 -13.03
C LYS A 108 3.76 -5.80 -11.72
N SER A 109 2.72 -5.85 -10.89
CA SER A 109 2.70 -5.24 -9.56
C SER A 109 3.77 -5.85 -8.66
N MET A 110 3.97 -7.18 -8.70
CA MET A 110 5.01 -7.86 -7.94
C MET A 110 6.43 -7.47 -8.38
N ILE A 111 6.68 -7.28 -9.68
CA ILE A 111 7.96 -6.75 -10.18
C ILE A 111 8.24 -5.37 -9.58
N LYS A 112 7.22 -4.49 -9.51
CA LYS A 112 7.35 -3.15 -8.93
C LYS A 112 7.63 -3.23 -7.42
N LYS A 113 6.88 -4.03 -6.66
CA LYS A 113 7.12 -4.26 -5.22
C LYS A 113 8.53 -4.78 -4.95
N ALA A 114 9.01 -5.74 -5.76
CA ALA A 114 10.37 -6.27 -5.65
C ALA A 114 11.45 -5.19 -5.85
N LYS A 115 11.25 -4.28 -6.82
CA LYS A 115 12.16 -3.16 -7.08
C LYS A 115 12.23 -2.21 -5.90
N ASP A 116 11.08 -1.78 -5.38
CA ASP A 116 11.01 -0.80 -4.28
C ASP A 116 11.67 -1.34 -3.01
N LEU A 117 11.51 -2.64 -2.73
CA LEU A 117 12.18 -3.32 -1.63
C LEU A 117 13.70 -3.35 -1.83
N GLU A 118 14.19 -3.65 -3.04
CA GLU A 118 15.63 -3.73 -3.30
C GLU A 118 16.31 -2.35 -3.33
N ASP A 119 15.63 -1.32 -3.81
CA ASP A 119 16.12 0.06 -3.71
C ASP A 119 16.18 0.52 -2.24
N SER A 120 15.22 0.10 -1.42
CA SER A 120 15.22 0.37 0.03
C SER A 120 16.37 -0.35 0.76
N THR A 121 16.68 -1.61 0.39
CA THR A 121 17.81 -2.33 1.00
C THR A 121 19.16 -1.74 0.58
N LYS A 122 19.33 -1.32 -0.69
CA LYS A 122 20.53 -0.62 -1.15
C LYS A 122 20.76 0.69 -0.40
N LYS A 123 19.72 1.51 -0.25
CA LYS A 123 19.78 2.75 0.55
C LYS A 123 20.19 2.47 1.99
N SER A 124 19.62 1.43 2.61
CA SER A 124 19.98 1.05 3.99
C SER A 124 21.45 0.59 4.11
N LYS A 125 21.97 -0.20 3.15
CA LYS A 125 23.37 -0.64 3.14
C LYS A 125 24.34 0.53 2.99
N GLN A 126 24.10 1.42 2.02
CA GLN A 126 24.93 2.62 1.82
C GLN A 126 25.01 3.46 3.08
N LEU A 127 23.87 3.62 3.76
CA LEU A 127 23.79 4.44 4.96
C LEU A 127 24.55 3.81 6.15
N LYS A 128 24.55 2.47 6.28
CA LYS A 128 25.43 1.76 7.23
C LYS A 128 26.91 1.95 6.91
N THR A 129 27.28 1.89 5.63
CA THR A 129 28.68 2.13 5.20
C THR A 129 29.11 3.56 5.52
N TRP A 130 28.24 4.54 5.25
CA TRP A 130 28.48 5.93 5.59
C TRP A 130 28.62 6.14 7.10
N GLU A 131 27.75 5.55 7.91
CA GLU A 131 27.86 5.58 9.37
C GLU A 131 29.19 5.01 9.86
N HIS A 132 29.63 3.88 9.30
CA HIS A 132 30.90 3.26 9.68
C HIS A 132 32.10 4.14 9.28
N SER A 133 32.10 4.67 8.05
CA SER A 133 33.16 5.57 7.56
C SER A 133 33.26 6.85 8.41
N TYR A 134 32.12 7.42 8.80
CA TYR A 134 32.05 8.61 9.64
C TYR A 134 32.60 8.33 11.05
N LYS A 135 32.18 7.23 11.69
CA LYS A 135 32.72 6.84 13.01
C LYS A 135 34.24 6.67 12.97
N LYS A 136 34.78 6.01 11.94
CA LYS A 136 36.23 5.85 11.77
C LYS A 136 36.94 7.19 11.60
N ALA A 137 36.42 8.10 10.78
CA ALA A 137 37.03 9.41 10.58
C ALA A 137 37.14 10.21 11.90
N VAL A 138 36.07 10.17 12.71
CA VAL A 138 36.04 10.79 14.04
C VAL A 138 37.03 10.12 15.00
N GLU A 139 37.09 8.78 15.03
CA GLU A 139 38.05 8.02 15.86
C GLU A 139 39.51 8.29 15.47
N SER A 140 39.79 8.49 14.18
CA SER A 140 41.14 8.77 13.68
C SER A 140 41.62 10.21 13.90
N GLY A 141 40.79 11.09 14.47
CA GLY A 141 41.16 12.49 14.71
C GLY A 141 41.46 13.28 13.43
N VAL A 142 41.02 12.78 12.27
CA VAL A 142 41.14 13.48 10.99
C VAL A 142 40.20 14.68 11.08
N ASP A 143 40.76 15.88 10.93
CA ASP A 143 39.98 17.11 10.89
C ASP A 143 39.06 17.04 9.68
N ILE A 144 37.77 16.78 9.93
CA ILE A 144 36.80 16.62 8.86
C ILE A 144 36.49 18.03 8.38
N MET A 145 37.26 18.49 7.39
CA MET A 145 36.96 19.72 6.63
C MET A 145 35.45 19.77 6.42
N ASP A 146 34.86 20.86 6.91
CA ASP A 146 33.42 21.09 7.05
C ASP A 146 32.59 20.20 6.12
N LEU A 147 31.98 19.14 6.67
CA LEU A 147 31.02 18.35 5.90
C LEU A 147 30.01 19.32 5.28
N ASP A 148 29.78 19.17 3.98
CA ASP A 148 28.70 19.83 3.27
C ASP A 148 27.40 19.73 4.09
N ASP A 149 26.69 20.85 4.23
CA ASP A 149 25.50 20.98 5.07
C ASP A 149 24.41 19.97 4.67
N THR A 150 24.41 19.56 3.40
CA THR A 150 23.55 18.51 2.86
C THR A 150 23.79 17.15 3.55
N ILE A 151 25.05 16.80 3.78
CA ILE A 151 25.46 15.54 4.43
C ILE A 151 25.21 15.63 5.94
N LYS A 152 25.54 16.78 6.57
CA LYS A 152 25.23 17.06 7.98
C LYS A 152 23.72 16.92 8.24
N SER A 153 22.88 17.48 7.36
CA SER A 153 21.41 17.39 7.46
C SER A 153 20.89 15.95 7.32
N THR A 154 21.46 15.18 6.39
CA THR A 154 21.07 13.79 6.13
C THR A 154 21.41 12.88 7.31
N ILE A 155 22.62 13.02 7.88
CA ILE A 155 23.05 12.31 9.09
C ILE A 155 22.20 12.72 10.29
N ALA A 156 21.93 14.02 10.47
CA ALA A 156 21.09 14.53 11.55
C ALA A 156 19.64 14.04 11.47
N LYS A 157 19.08 13.88 10.26
CA LYS A 157 17.76 13.28 10.04
C LYS A 157 17.76 11.80 10.43
N TYR A 158 18.75 11.04 9.95
CA TYR A 158 18.89 9.62 10.28
C TYR A 158 19.03 9.36 11.78
N LEU A 159 19.87 10.13 12.48
CA LEU A 159 20.03 10.03 13.93
C LEU A 159 18.77 10.43 14.70
N ARG A 160 18.01 11.42 14.21
CA ARG A 160 16.70 11.79 14.78
C ARG A 160 15.68 10.68 14.62
N ASP A 161 15.63 10.02 13.46
CA ASP A 161 14.70 8.93 13.20
C ASP A 161 15.06 7.67 14.04
N MET A 162 16.35 7.38 14.22
CA MET A 162 16.85 6.31 15.10
C MET A 162 16.58 6.59 16.59
N LYS A 163 16.81 7.82 17.08
CA LYS A 163 16.47 8.22 18.46
C LYS A 163 14.95 8.29 18.67
N GLY A 164 14.20 8.69 17.65
CA GLY A 164 12.73 8.70 17.64
C GLY A 164 12.15 7.30 17.70
N ALA A 165 12.75 6.34 17.00
CA ALA A 165 12.38 4.92 17.06
C ALA A 165 12.67 4.31 18.45
N LYS A 166 13.85 4.57 19.03
CA LYS A 166 14.18 4.10 20.39
C LYS A 166 13.32 4.77 21.48
N LYS A 167 12.89 6.03 21.32
CA LYS A 167 11.99 6.70 22.29
C LYS A 167 10.50 6.36 22.13
N LYS A 168 10.05 5.81 21.00
CA LYS A 168 8.65 5.40 20.84
C LYS A 168 8.29 4.12 21.61
N GLY A 169 9.27 3.29 21.96
CA GLY A 169 9.08 2.14 22.86
C GLY A 169 9.06 2.49 24.36
N ALA A 170 9.72 3.58 24.76
CA ALA A 170 10.02 3.85 26.18
C ALA A 170 9.19 4.98 26.83
N LYS A 171 8.20 5.57 26.15
CA LYS A 171 7.38 6.69 26.68
C LYS A 171 5.86 6.43 26.63
N ARG A 172 5.42 5.26 27.08
CA ARG A 172 3.98 4.96 27.28
C ARG A 172 3.53 4.86 28.75
N LYS A 173 4.39 5.21 29.71
CA LYS A 173 3.97 5.45 31.09
C LYS A 173 4.36 6.88 31.48
N ASP A 174 3.44 7.54 32.16
CA ASP A 174 3.56 8.87 32.77
C ASP A 174 3.58 10.08 31.85
N LYS A 175 2.37 10.57 31.54
CA LYS A 175 2.03 11.98 31.79
C LYS A 175 0.50 12.16 31.85
N ARG A 176 -0.05 11.72 32.98
CA ARG A 176 -1.29 12.27 33.53
C ARG A 176 -0.96 13.65 34.12
N SER A 177 -1.79 14.64 33.78
CA SER A 177 -1.91 15.98 34.41
C SER A 177 -0.80 17.02 34.14
N LYS A 178 -1.12 18.09 33.40
CA LYS A 178 -1.65 19.36 33.96
C LYS A 178 -1.88 20.38 32.84
N ASN A 179 -3.07 20.97 32.89
CA ASN A 179 -3.66 21.99 32.02
C ASN A 179 -2.85 23.29 31.92
N LYS A 180 -2.96 23.99 30.78
CA LYS A 180 -3.78 25.22 30.65
C LYS A 180 -3.50 25.95 29.33
N ARG A 181 -4.51 26.03 28.47
CA ARG A 181 -5.11 27.30 28.02
C ARG A 181 -6.47 27.00 27.41
N SER A 182 -7.48 27.25 28.22
CA SER A 182 -8.90 27.23 27.88
C SER A 182 -9.22 28.37 26.93
N LYS A 183 -9.76 28.06 25.74
CA LYS A 183 -10.75 28.92 25.09
C LYS A 183 -12.10 28.20 25.15
N LYS A 184 -12.98 28.79 25.95
CA LYS A 184 -14.34 28.39 26.24
C LYS A 184 -15.24 28.84 25.08
N SER A 185 -15.87 27.89 24.39
CA SER A 185 -17.25 28.05 23.88
C SER A 185 -17.82 26.69 23.49
N THR A 186 -18.54 26.10 24.45
CA THR A 186 -19.81 25.41 24.27
C THR A 186 -20.06 24.72 22.92
N SER A 187 -19.54 23.51 22.76
CA SER A 187 -20.29 22.48 22.05
C SER A 187 -19.97 21.15 22.71
N LYS A 188 -20.98 20.50 23.30
CA LYS A 188 -20.83 19.11 23.76
C LYS A 188 -20.31 18.30 22.57
N THR A 189 -19.08 17.81 22.66
CA THR A 189 -18.49 17.00 21.59
C THR A 189 -19.14 15.62 21.65
N ILE A 190 -19.93 15.27 20.64
CA ILE A 190 -20.79 14.07 20.65
C ILE A 190 -20.00 12.81 20.23
N ASN A 191 -18.91 12.97 19.48
CA ASN A 191 -17.92 11.94 19.15
C ASN A 191 -18.49 10.53 18.86
N LYS A 192 -19.51 10.46 17.99
CA LYS A 192 -20.21 9.23 17.62
C LYS A 192 -20.20 9.02 16.11
N ILE A 193 -20.08 7.76 15.67
CA ILE A 193 -20.30 7.39 14.27
C ILE A 193 -21.80 7.35 14.01
N ILE A 194 -22.23 8.05 12.96
CA ILE A 194 -23.63 8.19 12.58
C ILE A 194 -23.80 7.87 11.09
N GLN A 195 -25.03 7.48 10.74
CA GLN A 195 -25.47 7.44 9.36
C GLN A 195 -26.11 8.80 9.02
N LEU A 196 -25.60 9.46 7.98
CA LEU A 196 -26.03 10.78 7.56
C LEU A 196 -26.69 10.70 6.18
N LYS A 197 -27.96 11.05 6.09
CA LYS A 197 -28.68 11.23 4.83
C LYS A 197 -28.46 12.66 4.35
N ILE A 198 -27.79 12.81 3.22
CA ILE A 198 -27.50 14.11 2.61
C ILE A 198 -28.66 14.49 1.67
N PRO A 199 -29.15 15.75 1.70
CA PRO A 199 -30.19 16.20 0.77
C PRO A 199 -29.74 16.03 -0.69
N ASN A 200 -30.65 15.57 -1.55
CA ASN A 200 -30.41 15.26 -2.96
C ASN A 200 -29.42 14.10 -3.23
N ASN A 201 -29.01 13.36 -2.20
CA ASN A 201 -28.24 12.14 -2.36
C ASN A 201 -29.11 10.93 -1.99
N ARG A 202 -29.19 9.93 -2.88
CA ARG A 202 -29.90 8.68 -2.60
C ARG A 202 -29.18 7.84 -1.54
N ASN A 203 -27.86 7.99 -1.43
CA ASN A 203 -27.03 7.14 -0.58
C ASN A 203 -26.83 7.76 0.81
N ILE A 204 -27.05 6.94 1.84
CA ILE A 204 -26.71 7.26 3.22
C ILE A 204 -25.19 7.17 3.38
N ARG A 205 -24.59 8.14 4.08
CA ARG A 205 -23.14 8.17 4.31
C ARG A 205 -22.80 8.00 5.77
N TRP A 206 -21.84 7.14 6.07
CA TRP A 206 -21.23 7.07 7.39
C TRP A 206 -20.39 8.31 7.65
N ALA A 207 -20.56 8.90 8.83
CA ALA A 207 -19.81 10.09 9.23
C ALA A 207 -19.53 10.07 10.73
N TRP A 208 -18.41 10.63 11.13
CA TRP A 208 -18.09 10.87 12.53
C TRP A 208 -18.65 12.23 12.95
N LEU A 209 -19.67 12.23 13.79
CA LEU A 209 -20.26 13.43 14.37
C LEU A 209 -19.33 13.98 15.45
N VAL A 210 -18.77 15.16 15.20
CA VAL A 210 -17.93 15.88 16.14
C VAL A 210 -18.80 16.68 17.10
N ARG A 211 -19.71 17.50 16.57
CA ARG A 211 -20.58 18.38 17.35
C ARG A 211 -21.80 18.84 16.56
N ILE A 212 -22.83 19.26 17.28
CA ILE A 212 -23.98 19.98 16.75
C ILE A 212 -23.77 21.47 17.06
N ARG A 213 -23.96 22.33 16.06
CA ARG A 213 -23.91 23.79 16.23
C ARG A 213 -25.23 24.32 16.77
N GLU A 214 -25.23 25.56 17.24
CA GLU A 214 -26.42 26.27 17.71
C GLU A 214 -27.50 26.42 16.62
N ASP A 215 -27.11 26.38 15.35
CA ASP A 215 -27.99 26.41 14.18
C ASP A 215 -28.53 25.01 13.76
N ASN A 216 -28.45 24.03 14.66
CA ASN A 216 -28.80 22.62 14.43
C ASN A 216 -28.06 21.92 13.27
N ARG A 217 -26.98 22.52 12.73
CA ARG A 217 -26.15 21.84 11.73
C ARG A 217 -25.10 20.94 12.37
N TYR A 218 -24.84 19.82 11.69
CA TYR A 218 -23.83 18.86 12.11
C TYR A 218 -22.43 19.25 11.63
N VAL A 219 -21.45 19.20 12.51
CA VAL A 219 -20.02 19.20 12.13
C VAL A 219 -19.55 17.75 12.13
N VAL A 220 -19.18 17.27 10.95
CA VAL A 220 -18.87 15.86 10.72
C VAL A 220 -17.50 15.69 10.07
N ARG A 221 -16.90 14.51 10.25
CA ARG A 221 -15.75 14.05 9.47
C ARG A 221 -16.17 12.82 8.67
N TYR A 222 -15.90 12.83 7.36
CA TYR A 222 -16.14 11.67 6.52
C TYR A 222 -14.95 10.71 6.58
N PRO A 223 -15.17 9.40 6.55
CA PRO A 223 -14.09 8.43 6.43
C PRO A 223 -13.37 8.59 5.09
N LYS A 224 -12.08 8.24 5.07
CA LYS A 224 -11.28 8.16 3.85
C LYS A 224 -11.70 6.96 3.01
N ASN A 225 -11.43 7.03 1.70
CA ASN A 225 -11.90 6.06 0.70
C ASN A 225 -11.51 4.59 0.97
N ASN A 226 -10.58 4.29 1.89
CA ASN A 226 -10.09 2.93 2.16
C ASN A 226 -10.34 2.48 3.62
N VAL A 227 -11.33 3.08 4.31
CA VAL A 227 -11.64 2.72 5.69
C VAL A 227 -12.88 1.84 5.71
N LEU A 228 -12.67 0.56 6.07
CA LEU A 228 -13.76 -0.40 6.25
C LEU A 228 -14.74 0.09 7.31
N ILE A 229 -16.04 -0.11 7.07
CA ILE A 229 -17.12 0.30 7.99
C ILE A 229 -16.89 -0.28 9.39
N ASN A 230 -16.52 -1.56 9.47
CA ASN A 230 -16.24 -2.26 10.73
C ASN A 230 -15.03 -1.66 11.50
N LYS A 231 -14.15 -0.93 10.81
CA LYS A 231 -13.00 -0.22 11.41
C LYS A 231 -13.34 1.21 11.84
N LEU A 232 -14.50 1.76 11.48
CA LEU A 232 -14.93 3.10 11.88
C LEU A 232 -15.16 3.21 13.39
N GLU A 233 -15.55 2.12 14.05
CA GLU A 233 -15.76 2.07 15.50
C GLU A 233 -14.47 2.29 16.29
N ALA A 234 -13.31 2.01 15.70
CA ALA A 234 -12.00 2.21 16.32
C ALA A 234 -11.63 3.70 16.49
N LYS A 235 -12.39 4.63 15.89
CA LYS A 235 -12.25 6.09 16.05
C LYS A 235 -10.81 6.62 15.84
N ASN A 236 -10.10 6.06 14.87
CA ASN A 236 -8.76 6.53 14.53
C ASN A 236 -8.85 7.86 13.76
N ASP A 237 -8.32 8.95 14.32
CA ASP A 237 -8.30 10.26 13.66
C ASP A 237 -7.69 10.25 12.25
N LYS A 238 -6.73 9.34 11.99
CA LYS A 238 -6.06 9.21 10.69
C LYS A 238 -6.97 8.72 9.57
N ASP A 239 -8.06 8.06 9.94
CA ASP A 239 -8.97 7.37 9.02
C ASP A 239 -10.06 8.32 8.52
N PHE A 240 -10.14 9.53 9.07
CA PHE A 240 -11.14 10.53 8.67
C PHE A 240 -10.49 11.73 7.96
N TYR A 241 -11.25 12.37 7.08
CA TYR A 241 -10.91 13.68 6.53
C TYR A 241 -11.06 14.77 7.59
N LYS A 242 -10.58 15.98 7.26
CA LYS A 242 -10.77 17.18 8.09
C LYS A 242 -12.26 17.45 8.34
N GLU A 243 -12.55 18.13 9.43
CA GLU A 243 -13.91 18.56 9.80
C GLU A 243 -14.57 19.35 8.68
N LYS A 244 -15.80 18.97 8.36
CA LYS A 244 -16.67 19.65 7.41
C LYS A 244 -18.01 19.92 8.05
N LEU A 245 -18.64 21.01 7.63
CA LEU A 245 -20.01 21.32 8.00
C LEU A 245 -20.95 20.53 7.08
N ALA A 246 -21.90 19.80 7.67
CA ALA A 246 -22.91 19.08 6.91
C ALA A 246 -23.90 20.06 6.25
N PRO A 247 -24.53 19.69 5.12
CA PRO A 247 -25.59 20.46 4.50
C PRO A 247 -26.76 20.73 5.45
N LYS A 248 -27.46 21.87 5.28
CA LYS A 248 -28.54 22.35 6.18
C LYS A 248 -29.69 21.35 6.39
N LEU A 249 -29.99 20.52 5.38
CA LEU A 249 -31.09 19.56 5.39
C LEU A 249 -30.62 18.11 5.59
N ALA A 250 -29.38 17.91 6.04
CA ALA A 250 -28.90 16.57 6.35
C ALA A 250 -29.62 16.05 7.59
N THR A 251 -29.99 14.77 7.59
CA THR A 251 -30.62 14.11 8.75
C THR A 251 -29.80 12.90 9.19
N ILE A 252 -29.78 12.66 10.50
CA ILE A 252 -29.21 11.43 11.06
C ILE A 252 -30.26 10.33 10.94
N VAL A 253 -29.86 9.19 10.41
CA VAL A 253 -30.68 7.96 10.31
C VAL A 253 -30.37 7.05 11.48
#